data_AF-A0A7J9RFR2-F1
#
_entry.id   AF-A0A7J9RFR2-F1
#
_cell.length_a   1.000
_cell.length_b   1.000
_cell.length_c   1.000
_cell.angle_alpha   90.00
_cell.angle_beta   90.00
_cell.angle_gamma   90.00
#
_symmetry.space_group_name_H-M   'P 1'
#
loop_
_entity.id
_entity.type
_entity.pdbx_description
1 polymer ?
#
loop_
_entity_poly.entity_id
_entity_poly.type
_entity_poly.pdbx_seq_one_letter_code
_entity_poly.pdbx_strand_id
1 'polypeptide(L)' 'MVETRFLINSIGPILMLLYAGYCWVHQGCFHKGKGWRTREESPKMFWFNIVLMILFSILAFLGNIFAKW' A
#
# COMPACT_ATOMS: atom_id res chain seq x y z
N MET A 1 -8.63 -18.75 -17.24
CA MET A 1 -9.36 -17.50 -16.90
C MET A 1 -9.27 -17.13 -15.42
N VAL A 2 -9.42 -18.08 -14.49
CA VAL A 2 -9.36 -17.81 -13.04
C VAL A 2 -7.96 -17.34 -12.60
N GLU A 3 -6.90 -18.01 -13.04
CA GLU A 3 -5.51 -17.68 -12.69
C GLU A 3 -5.09 -16.27 -13.18
N THR A 4 -5.44 -15.91 -14.41
CA THR A 4 -5.16 -14.57 -14.95
C THR A 4 -5.86 -13.47 -14.15
N ARG A 5 -7.11 -13.70 -13.72
CA ARG A 5 -7.84 -12.74 -12.87
C ARG A 5 -7.18 -12.60 -11.50
N PHE A 6 -6.77 -13.72 -10.89
CA PHE A 6 -6.05 -13.70 -9.62
C PHE A 6 -4.74 -12.90 -9.71
N LEU A 7 -3.95 -13.11 -10.77
CA LEU A 7 -2.71 -12.35 -11.00
C LEU A 7 -2.99 -10.86 -11.17
N ILE A 8 -3.95 -10.48 -12.02
CA ILE A 8 -4.31 -9.07 -12.26
C ILE A 8 -4.77 -8.39 -10.96
N ASN A 9 -5.62 -9.06 -10.19
CA ASN A 9 -6.14 -8.53 -8.93
C ASN A 9 -5.07 -8.42 -7.83
N SER A 10 -3.96 -9.15 -7.95
CA SER A 10 -2.83 -9.08 -7.01
C SER A 10 -1.90 -7.91 -7.27
N ILE A 11 -1.90 -7.33 -8.49
CA ILE A 11 -0.97 -6.26 -8.88
C ILE A 11 -1.11 -5.04 -7.96
N GLY A 12 -2.34 -4.58 -7.73
CA GLY A 12 -2.63 -3.43 -6.86
C GLY A 12 -2.07 -3.60 -5.43
N PRO A 13 -2.47 -4.64 -4.67
CA PRO A 13 -1.95 -4.88 -3.32
C PRO A 13 -0.42 -5.03 -3.28
N ILE A 14 0.20 -5.66 -4.28
CA ILE A 14 1.67 -5.77 -4.35
C ILE A 14 2.31 -4.38 -4.51
N LEU A 15 1.80 -3.54 -5.41
CA LEU A 15 2.32 -2.18 -5.61
C LEU A 15 2.16 -1.31 -4.35
N MET A 16 1.06 -1.47 -3.61
CA MET A 16 0.86 -0.77 -2.34
C MET A 16 1.91 -1.17 -1.28
N LEU A 17 2.23 -2.47 -1.18
CA LEU A 17 3.28 -2.93 -0.25
C LEU A 17 4.66 -2.44 -0.68
N LEU A 18 4.96 -2.47 -1.98
CA LEU A 18 6.22 -1.93 -2.51
C LEU A 18 6.36 -0.44 -2.20
N TYR A 19 5.28 0.34 -2.36
CA TYR A 19 5.31 1.77 -2.02
C TYR A 19 5.44 2.00 -0.51
N ALA A 20 4.74 1.21 0.33
CA ALA A 20 4.93 1.27 1.77
C ALA A 20 6.38 0.96 2.18
N GLY A 21 6.99 -0.06 1.58
CA GLY A 21 8.40 -0.39 1.75
C GLY A 21 9.33 0.74 1.29
N TYR A 22 9.05 1.35 0.14
CA TYR A 22 9.80 2.51 -0.36
C TYR A 22 9.75 3.70 0.61
N CYS A 23 8.55 4.04 1.11
CA CYS A 23 8.36 5.06 2.12
C CYS A 23 9.07 4.74 3.43
N TRP A 24 9.09 3.46 3.83
CA TRP A 24 9.83 3.01 5.01
C TRP A 24 11.33 3.21 4.86
N VAL A 25 11.94 2.79 3.75
CA VAL A 25 13.38 2.95 3.52
C VAL A 25 13.79 4.42 3.45
N HIS A 26 13.00 5.25 2.76
CA HIS A 26 13.30 6.67 2.57
C HIS A 26 12.80 7.57 3.72
N GLN A 27 12.19 6.98 4.76
CA GLN A 27 11.61 7.68 5.91
C GLN A 27 10.79 8.92 5.49
N GLY A 28 9.97 8.79 4.45
CA GLY A 28 9.14 9.87 3.92
C GLY A 28 7.96 9.36 3.11
N CYS A 29 6.96 10.22 2.90
CA CYS A 29 5.80 9.88 2.08
C CYS A 29 5.23 11.11 1.35
N PHE A 30 4.52 10.84 0.25
CA PHE A 30 3.87 11.89 -0.51
C PHE A 30 2.61 12.39 0.19
N HIS A 31 2.54 13.70 0.38
CA HIS A 31 1.40 14.41 0.96
C HIS A 31 0.71 15.24 -0.12
N LYS A 32 -0.60 15.05 -0.27
CA LYS A 32 -1.42 15.80 -1.24
C LYS A 32 -1.26 17.30 -0.99
N GLY A 33 -0.85 18.04 -2.03
CA GLY A 33 -0.66 19.49 -1.99
C GLY A 33 0.61 19.99 -1.30
N LYS A 34 1.40 19.11 -0.68
CA LYS A 34 2.66 19.48 0.01
C LYS A 34 3.90 18.77 -0.53
N GLY A 35 3.73 17.80 -1.42
CA GLY A 35 4.81 17.02 -2.02
C GLY A 35 5.34 15.92 -1.11
N TRP A 36 6.56 15.47 -1.37
CA TRP A 36 7.26 14.53 -0.50
C TRP A 36 7.60 15.19 0.83
N ARG A 37 7.26 14.56 1.94
CA ARG A 37 7.64 14.99 3.28
C ARG A 37 8.28 13.87 4.05
N THR A 38 9.28 14.22 4.84
CA THR A 38 9.95 13.24 5.70
C THR A 38 9.08 12.91 6.91
N ARG A 39 9.39 11.78 7.55
CA ARG A 39 8.78 11.37 8.80
C ARG A 39 8.97 12.41 9.90
N GLU A 40 10.06 13.17 9.88
CA GLU A 40 10.33 14.22 10.87
C GLU A 40 9.38 15.41 10.70
N GLU A 41 9.10 15.80 9.45
CA GLU A 41 8.18 16.90 9.15
C GLU A 41 6.71 16.55 9.43
N SER A 42 6.33 15.28 9.27
CA SER A 42 4.93 14.85 9.41
C SER A 42 4.80 13.41 9.93
N PRO A 43 5.20 13.14 11.19
CA PRO A 43 5.33 11.78 11.72
C PRO A 43 3.99 11.05 11.79
N LYS A 44 2.94 11.74 12.25
CA LYS A 44 1.59 11.15 12.36
C LYS A 44 1.07 10.69 11.00
N MET A 45 1.25 11.51 9.98
CA MET A 45 0.75 11.23 8.64
C MET A 45 1.58 10.15 7.94
N PHE A 46 2.89 10.12 8.18
CA PHE A 46 3.76 9.04 7.73
C PHE A 46 3.28 7.68 8.24
N TRP A 47 3.11 7.56 9.56
CA TRP A 47 2.64 6.30 10.17
C TRP A 47 1.23 5.93 9.73
N PHE A 48 0.32 6.91 9.66
CA PHE A 48 -1.03 6.69 9.16
C PHE A 48 -1.02 6.10 7.75
N ASN A 49 -0.19 6.67 6.85
CA ASN A 49 -0.09 6.20 5.47
C ASN A 49 0.46 4.77 5.39
N ILE A 50 1.57 4.48 6.08
CA ILE A 50 2.17 3.13 6.11
C ILE A 50 1.16 2.08 6.61
N VAL A 51 0.51 2.33 7.76
CA VAL A 51 -0.44 1.39 8.36
C VAL A 51 -1.64 1.16 7.44
N LEU A 52 -2.18 2.24 6.85
CA LEU A 52 -3.33 2.17 5.96
C LEU A 52 -3.01 1.41 4.67
N MET A 53 -1.82 1.61 4.08
CA MET A 53 -1.41 0.86 2.89
C MET A 53 -1.22 -0.63 3.16
N ILE A 54 -0.59 -0.98 4.29
CA ILE A 54 -0.43 -2.38 4.69
C ILE A 54 -1.80 -3.02 4.93
N LEU A 55 -2.68 -2.35 5.67
CA LEU A 55 -4.03 -2.84 5.95
C LEU A 55 -4.83 -3.09 4.67
N PHE A 56 -4.88 -2.12 3.76
CA PHE A 56 -5.62 -2.27 2.51
C PHE A 56 -5.01 -3.31 1.59
N SER A 57 -3.68 -3.44 1.55
CA SER A 57 -3.05 -4.52 0.78
C SER A 57 -3.44 -5.90 1.32
N ILE A 58 -3.41 -6.09 2.65
CA ILE A 58 -3.84 -7.35 3.28
C ILE A 58 -5.31 -7.63 2.98
N LEU A 59 -6.19 -6.65 3.15
CA LEU A 59 -7.62 -6.81 2.89
C LEU A 59 -7.90 -7.16 1.42
N ALA A 60 -7.22 -6.49 0.48
CA ALA A 60 -7.35 -6.78 -0.95
C ALA A 60 -6.82 -8.18 -1.29
N PHE A 61 -5.70 -8.60 -0.68
CA PHE A 61 -5.12 -9.91 -0.91
C PHE A 61 -6.00 -11.04 -0.35
N LEU A 62 -6.51 -10.88 0.87
CA LEU A 62 -7.47 -11.82 1.47
C LEU A 62 -8.76 -11.87 0.66
N GLY A 63 -9.27 -10.72 0.21
CA GLY A 63 -10.41 -10.65 -0.71
C GLY A 63 -10.16 -11.44 -1.99
N ASN A 64 -8.98 -11.32 -2.59
CA ASN A 64 -8.64 -12.06 -3.80
C ASN A 64 -8.50 -13.58 -3.58
N ILE A 65 -8.10 -14.02 -2.37
CA ILE A 65 -8.01 -15.44 -1.99
C ILE A 65 -9.39 -16.03 -1.68
N PHE A 66 -10.22 -15.32 -0.90
CA PHE A 66 -11.49 -15.83 -0.38
C PHE A 66 -12.69 -15.50 -1.27
N ALA A 67 -12.56 -14.58 -2.22
CA ALA A 67 -13.57 -14.39 -3.26
C ALA A 67 -13.67 -15.69 -4.07
N LYS A 68 -14.68 -16.48 -3.76
CA LYS A 68 -15.14 -17.58 -4.61
C LYS A 68 -15.70 -16.96 -5.89
N TRP A 69 -14.86 -16.91 -6.92
CA TRP A 69 -15.25 -16.64 -8.30
C TRP A 69 -16.19 -17.72 -8.82
#